data_AF-A0A662KQD9-F1
#
_entry.id   AF-A0A662KQD9-F1
#
_cell.length_a   1.000
_cell.length_b   1.000
_cell.length_c   1.000
_cell.angle_alpha   90.00
_cell.angle_beta   90.00
_cell.angle_gamma   90.00
#
_symmetry.space_group_name_H-M   'P 1'
#
loop_
_entity.id
_entity.type
_entity.pdbx_description
1 polymer ?
#
loop_
_entity_poly.entity_id
_entity_poly.type
_entity_poly.pdbx_seq_one_letter_code
_entity_poly.pdbx_strand_id
1 'polypeptide(L)'
;GLLLGLGNKLYGMEGVCLMGETPGYLVDPKSAKAVLKILDKILKVDIDLSELEIKAKEIENIAQQLRDLEQMAREKPEDLQYIG
;
A
#
# COMPACT_ATOMS: atom_id res chain seq x y z
N GLY A 1 12.24 -5.69 -14.93
CA GLY A 1 12.68 -6.78 -15.84
C GLY A 1 14.07 -6.56 -16.42
N LEU A 2 14.34 -5.38 -17.01
CA LEU A 2 15.60 -5.11 -17.74
C LEU A 2 16.87 -5.43 -16.93
N LEU A 3 16.94 -5.00 -15.67
CA LEU A 3 18.10 -5.26 -14.80
C LEU A 3 18.37 -6.76 -14.61
N LEU A 4 17.34 -7.59 -14.48
CA LEU A 4 17.51 -9.04 -14.39
C LEU A 4 18.09 -9.63 -15.68
N GLY A 5 17.58 -9.17 -16.84
CA GLY A 5 18.05 -9.63 -18.13
C GLY A 5 19.51 -9.23 -18.42
N LEU A 6 19.85 -7.96 -18.14
CA LEU A 6 21.22 -7.45 -18.34
C LEU A 6 22.20 -8.06 -17.33
N GLY A 7 21.80 -8.15 -16.06
CA GLY A 7 22.62 -8.74 -14.99
C GLY A 7 23.03 -10.18 -15.33
N ASN A 8 22.07 -10.99 -15.76
CA ASN A 8 22.36 -12.38 -16.15
C ASN A 8 23.19 -12.45 -17.43
N LYS A 9 22.79 -11.77 -18.52
CA LYS A 9 23.43 -11.92 -19.83
C LYS A 9 24.81 -11.28 -19.95
N LEU A 10 25.02 -10.12 -19.33
CA LEU A 10 26.26 -9.37 -19.48
C LEU A 10 27.25 -9.61 -18.34
N TYR A 11 26.74 -9.93 -17.15
CA TYR A 11 27.55 -9.98 -15.94
C TYR A 11 27.50 -11.33 -15.22
N GLY A 12 26.73 -12.31 -15.71
CA GLY A 12 26.58 -13.61 -15.07
C GLY A 12 25.98 -13.55 -13.66
N MET A 13 25.28 -12.45 -13.33
CA MET A 13 24.72 -12.24 -12.00
C MET A 13 23.34 -12.90 -11.89
N GLU A 14 23.15 -13.67 -10.82
CA GLU A 14 21.83 -14.15 -10.41
C GLU A 14 21.03 -13.00 -9.82
N GLY A 15 19.73 -12.96 -10.12
CA GLY A 15 18.85 -11.90 -9.64
C GLY A 15 17.40 -12.35 -9.61
N VAL A 16 16.63 -11.75 -8.70
CA VAL A 16 15.19 -11.96 -8.55
C VAL A 16 14.49 -10.61 -8.45
N CYS A 17 13.21 -10.55 -8.84
CA CYS A 17 12.36 -9.39 -8.64
C CYS A 17 11.23 -9.76 -7.68
N LEU A 18 11.13 -9.04 -6.56
CA LEU A 18 10.01 -9.12 -5.63
C LEU A 18 9.05 -7.97 -5.96
N MET A 19 7.78 -8.28 -6.10
CA MET A 19 6.73 -7.30 -6.39
C MET A 19 5.56 -7.50 -5.44
N GLY A 20 5.07 -6.41 -4.87
CA GLY A 20 3.83 -6.40 -4.10
C GLY A 20 2.69 -5.93 -5.00
N GLU A 21 1.56 -6.63 -4.94
CA GLU A 21 0.33 -6.14 -5.55
C GLU A 21 -0.09 -4.83 -4.88
N THR A 22 -0.51 -3.85 -5.65
CA THR A 22 -0.94 -2.54 -5.15
C THR A 22 -2.01 -1.97 -6.08
N PRO A 23 -2.96 -1.15 -5.57
CA PRO A 23 -3.95 -0.50 -6.41
C PRO A 23 -3.35 0.41 -7.49
N GLY A 24 -2.10 0.86 -7.31
CA GLY A 24 -1.33 1.61 -8.30
C GLY A 24 -1.67 3.11 -8.39
N TYR A 25 -2.84 3.53 -7.89
CA TYR A 25 -3.27 4.94 -7.86
C TYR A 25 -3.07 5.61 -6.48
N LEU A 26 -2.71 4.85 -5.44
CA LEU A 26 -2.42 5.34 -4.10
C LEU A 26 -1.15 4.68 -3.56
N VAL A 27 -0.52 5.36 -2.60
CA VAL A 27 0.57 4.77 -1.82
C VAL A 27 0.01 3.66 -0.94
N ASP A 28 0.60 2.46 -1.02
CA ASP A 28 0.20 1.30 -0.25
C ASP A 28 1.35 0.80 0.65
N PRO A 29 1.43 1.30 1.90
CA PRO A 29 2.42 0.84 2.88
C PRO A 29 2.27 -0.64 3.24
N LYS A 30 1.06 -1.23 3.11
CA LYS A 30 0.82 -2.63 3.43
C LYS A 30 1.52 -3.53 2.40
N SER A 31 1.42 -3.18 1.12
CA SER A 31 2.12 -3.87 0.03
C SER A 31 3.65 -3.79 0.16
N ALA A 32 4.19 -2.59 0.42
CA ALA A 32 5.63 -2.42 0.64
C ALA A 32 6.14 -3.23 1.85
N LYS A 33 5.38 -3.25 2.95
CA LYS A 33 5.69 -4.06 4.14
C LYS A 33 5.74 -5.56 3.83
N ALA A 34 4.83 -6.06 2.99
CA ALA A 34 4.80 -7.47 2.60
C ALA A 34 6.06 -7.88 1.81
N VAL A 35 6.50 -7.04 0.87
CA VAL A 35 7.73 -7.27 0.10
C VAL A 35 8.96 -7.25 1.02
N LEU A 36 9.06 -6.26 1.91
CA LEU A 36 10.20 -6.14 2.83
C LEU A 36 10.29 -7.33 3.80
N LYS A 37 9.17 -7.86 4.30
CA LYS A 37 9.16 -9.08 5.12
C LYS A 37 9.69 -10.32 4.40
N ILE A 38 9.54 -10.39 3.08
CA ILE A 38 10.10 -11.49 2.28
C ILE A 38 11.60 -11.25 2.08
N LEU A 39 11.99 -10.02 1.75
CA LEU A 39 13.38 -9.63 1.57
C LEU A 39 14.21 -9.88 2.83
N ASP A 40 13.67 -9.51 4.00
CA ASP A 40 14.23 -9.75 5.33
C ASP A 40 14.62 -11.21 5.54
N LYS A 41 13.71 -12.14 5.21
CA LYS A 41 13.94 -13.59 5.27
C LYS A 41 15.00 -14.09 4.30
N ILE A 42 15.04 -13.51 3.09
CA ILE A 42 16.01 -13.89 2.05
C ILE A 42 17.42 -13.46 2.45
N LEU A 43 17.56 -12.21 2.92
CA LEU A 43 18.84 -11.62 3.28
C LEU A 43 19.30 -11.97 4.70
N LYS A 44 18.40 -12.49 5.54
CA LYS A 44 18.63 -12.78 6.97
C LYS A 44 19.12 -11.55 7.74
N VAL A 45 18.50 -10.41 7.45
CA VAL A 45 18.71 -9.15 8.17
C VAL A 45 17.56 -8.92 9.14
N ASP A 46 17.57 -7.79 9.84
CA ASP A 46 16.42 -7.29 10.60
C ASP A 46 16.09 -5.90 10.07
N ILE A 47 14.98 -5.78 9.34
CA ILE A 47 14.51 -4.51 8.78
C ILE A 47 13.50 -3.89 9.74
N ASP A 48 13.79 -2.69 10.25
CA ASP A 48 12.80 -1.92 11.01
C ASP A 48 11.66 -1.45 10.10
N LEU A 49 10.44 -1.91 10.39
CA LEU A 49 9.22 -1.60 9.63
C LEU A 49 8.34 -0.57 10.36
N SER A 50 8.82 0.06 11.43
CA SER A 50 8.04 0.96 12.28
C SER A 50 7.45 2.14 11.50
N GLU A 51 8.23 2.78 10.62
CA GLU A 51 7.73 3.91 9.82
C GLU A 51 6.63 3.51 8.84
N LEU A 52 6.73 2.30 8.25
CA LEU A 52 5.68 1.77 7.37
C LEU A 52 4.40 1.50 8.13
N GLU A 53 4.50 1.03 9.38
CA GLU A 53 3.34 0.81 10.25
C GLU A 53 2.66 2.11 10.65
N ILE A 54 3.44 3.17 10.94
CA ILE A 54 2.90 4.51 11.24
C ILE A 54 2.14 5.04 10.02
N LYS A 55 2.76 5.03 8.83
CA LYS A 55 2.10 5.49 7.59
C LYS A 55 0.86 4.67 7.24
N ALA A 56 0.89 3.36 7.46
CA ALA A 56 -0.29 2.51 7.23
C ALA A 56 -1.48 2.94 8.08
N LYS A 57 -1.24 3.24 9.37
CA LYS A 57 -2.27 3.71 10.30
C LYS A 57 -2.80 5.08 9.94
N GLU A 58 -1.94 6.01 9.52
CA GLU A 58 -2.36 7.33 9.05
C GLU A 58 -3.32 7.24 7.86
N ILE A 59 -2.98 6.43 6.85
CA ILE A 59 -3.83 6.21 5.67
C ILE A 59 -5.14 5.54 6.06
N GLU A 60 -5.10 4.57 6.98
CA GLU A 60 -6.29 3.86 7.44
C GLU A 60 -7.25 4.77 8.23
N ASN A 61 -6.70 5.68 9.04
CA ASN A 61 -7.47 6.70 9.76
C ASN A 61 -8.15 7.68 8.80
N ILE A 62 -7.43 8.17 7.78
CA ILE A 62 -8.01 9.06 6.75
C ILE A 62 -9.13 8.32 6.01
N ALA A 63 -8.90 7.07 5.62
CA ALA A 63 -9.90 6.26 4.94
C ALA A 63 -11.14 6.02 5.81
N GLN A 64 -10.97 5.87 7.13
CA GLN A 64 -12.10 5.74 8.06
C GLN A 64 -12.89 7.03 8.16
N GLN A 65 -12.23 8.18 8.34
CA GLN A 65 -12.89 9.48 8.39
C GLN A 65 -13.72 9.78 7.12
N LEU A 66 -13.20 9.41 5.95
CA LEU A 66 -13.93 9.56 4.69
C LEU A 66 -15.18 8.68 4.65
N ARG A 67 -15.10 7.42 5.09
CA ARG A 67 -16.27 6.53 5.19
C ARG A 67 -17.33 7.08 6.14
N ASP A 68 -16.90 7.61 7.29
CA ASP A 68 -17.81 8.16 8.29
C ASP A 68 -18.54 9.40 7.74
N LEU A 69 -17.85 10.28 7.01
CA LEU A 69 -18.44 11.45 6.34
C LEU A 69 -19.43 11.04 5.24
N GLU A 70 -19.09 10.04 4.42
CA GLU A 70 -20.00 9.49 3.40
C GLU A 70 -21.26 8.88 4.02
N GLN A 71 -21.14 8.20 5.16
CA GLN A 71 -22.27 7.65 5.89
C GLN A 71 -23.16 8.76 6.46
N MET A 72 -22.59 9.77 7.11
CA MET A 72 -23.33 10.94 7.60
C MET A 72 -24.05 11.70 6.47
N ALA A 73 -23.45 11.79 5.29
CA ALA A 73 -24.07 12.42 4.12
C ALA A 73 -25.26 11.61 3.57
N ARG A 74 -25.23 10.27 3.69
CA ARG A 74 -26.35 9.38 3.32
C ARG A 74 -27.46 9.34 4.38
N GLU A 75 -27.12 9.54 5.65
CA GLU A 75 -28.07 9.51 6.77
C GLU A 75 -28.83 10.83 6.97
N LYS A 76 -28.38 11.96 6.38
CA LYS A 76 -29.22 13.16 6.25
C LYS A 76 -30.33 12.88 5.23
N PRO A 77 -31.60 12.72 5.63
CA PRO A 77 -32.67 12.50 4.70
C PRO A 77 -32.88 13.75 3.86
N GLU A 78 -33.46 13.54 2.69
CA GLU A 78 -34.02 14.52 1.77
C GLU A 78 -35.20 15.31 2.39
N ASP A 79 -35.08 15.79 3.64
CA ASP A 79 -36.10 16.58 4.36
C ASP A 79 -36.31 18.00 3.79
N LEU A 80 -35.61 18.35 2.70
CA LEU A 80 -35.87 19.57 1.93
C LEU A 80 -36.64 19.31 0.62
N GLN A 81 -37.12 18.08 0.38
CA GLN A 81 -38.05 17.78 -0.73
C GLN A 81 -39.54 17.87 -0.33
N TYR A 82 -39.86 18.46 0.83
CA TYR A 82 -41.25 18.75 1.17
C TYR A 82 -41.51 20.27 1.27
N ILE A 83 -42.42 20.72 0.39
CA ILE A 83 -43.21 21.95 0.36
C ILE A 83 -42.75 23.01 -0.67
N GLY A 84 -43.39 22.99 -1.85
CA GLY A 84 -43.49 24.11 -2.79
C GLY A 84 -43.50 23.70 -4.25
#